data_AF-A0A9E3W6W4-F1
#
_entry.id   AF-A0A9E3W6W4-F1
#
_cell.length_a   1.000
_cell.length_b   1.000
_cell.length_c   1.000
_cell.angle_alpha   90.00
_cell.angle_beta   90.00
_cell.angle_gamma   90.00
#
_symmetry.space_group_name_H-M   'P 1'
#
loop_
_entity.id
_entity.type
_entity.pdbx_description
1 polymer ?
#
loop_
_entity_poly.entity_id
_entity_poly.type
_entity_poly.pdbx_seq_one_letter_code
_entity_poly.pdbx_strand_id
1 'polypeptide(L)'
;MFDNFNGFAMPDDFAWNEPDFLLSYLISSLVNLGGAPVGITLLVKGTVLSGTLMSEREYLDTLSSLMQQQVSDALAALPRQEREIAEKAFDFRDLTEDFYPEDGEEEEDDEGPEPLFFLHLRNPTVISPQPVISFASGMFPVMRIRLSNIDGWMLGASMPEDLDDFIHGNGGNDIKH
;
A
#
# COMPACT_ATOMS: atom_id res chain seq x y z
N MET A 1 -56.31 -7.45 -4.71
CA MET A 1 -55.66 -6.93 -5.93
C MET A 1 -55.13 -5.56 -5.57
N PHE A 2 -53.83 -5.47 -5.31
CA PHE A 2 -53.11 -4.23 -5.10
C PHE A 2 -51.83 -4.26 -5.94
N ASP A 3 -51.43 -3.07 -6.35
CA ASP A 3 -50.64 -2.75 -7.51
C ASP A 3 -49.16 -3.12 -7.44
N ASN A 4 -48.60 -3.34 -8.64
CA ASN A 4 -47.28 -2.91 -9.10
C ASN A 4 -46.32 -2.39 -8.02
N PHE A 5 -45.52 -3.29 -7.46
CA PHE A 5 -44.14 -2.94 -7.15
C PHE A 5 -43.28 -3.37 -8.35
N ASN A 6 -42.98 -2.40 -9.21
CA ASN A 6 -41.78 -2.45 -10.04
C ASN A 6 -40.59 -2.55 -9.07
N GLY A 7 -40.24 -3.77 -8.67
CA GLY A 7 -38.94 -4.06 -8.10
C GLY A 7 -37.93 -3.69 -9.17
N PHE A 8 -37.21 -2.61 -8.96
CA PHE A 8 -36.08 -2.20 -9.77
C PHE A 8 -35.22 -3.44 -10.03
N ALA A 9 -35.18 -3.90 -11.27
CA ALA A 9 -34.15 -4.82 -11.73
C ALA A 9 -32.84 -4.04 -11.61
N MET A 10 -32.16 -4.19 -10.47
CA MET A 10 -30.77 -3.78 -10.32
C MET A 10 -30.02 -4.55 -11.40
N PRO A 11 -29.35 -3.86 -12.35
CA PRO A 11 -28.53 -4.58 -13.31
C PRO A 11 -27.45 -5.35 -12.55
N ASP A 12 -27.27 -6.63 -12.87
CA ASP A 12 -26.24 -7.56 -12.39
C ASP A 12 -24.78 -7.05 -12.64
N ASP A 13 -24.60 -5.79 -13.04
CA ASP A 13 -23.34 -5.19 -13.47
C ASP A 13 -22.52 -4.53 -12.34
N PHE A 14 -23.02 -4.54 -11.09
CA PHE A 14 -22.14 -4.34 -9.93
C PHE A 14 -21.58 -5.69 -9.48
N ALA A 15 -20.81 -6.33 -10.36
CA ALA A 15 -19.89 -7.39 -9.97
C ALA A 15 -18.81 -6.74 -9.09
N TRP A 16 -19.13 -6.55 -7.81
CA TRP A 16 -18.15 -6.35 -6.77
C TRP A 16 -17.32 -7.63 -6.76
N ASN A 17 -16.23 -7.65 -7.52
CA ASN A 17 -15.24 -8.70 -7.39
C ASN A 17 -14.69 -8.57 -5.97
N GLU A 18 -15.04 -9.52 -5.12
CA GLU A 18 -14.48 -9.60 -3.78
C GLU A 18 -12.96 -9.70 -3.89
N PRO A 19 -12.20 -8.93 -3.08
CA PRO A 19 -10.76 -9.06 -3.05
C PRO A 19 -10.36 -10.48 -2.64
N ASP A 20 -9.21 -10.94 -3.13
CA ASP A 20 -8.64 -12.23 -2.70
C ASP A 20 -8.42 -12.20 -1.18
N PHE A 21 -9.22 -13.00 -0.46
CA PHE A 21 -9.20 -13.05 1.00
C PHE A 21 -7.82 -13.39 1.56
N LEU A 22 -7.07 -14.29 0.91
CA LEU A 22 -5.74 -14.69 1.38
C LEU A 22 -4.75 -13.54 1.21
N LEU A 23 -4.82 -12.81 0.10
CA LEU A 23 -4.00 -11.61 -0.10
C LEU A 23 -4.33 -10.53 0.93
N SER A 24 -5.62 -10.27 1.17
CA SER A 24 -6.05 -9.31 2.20
C SER A 24 -5.52 -9.69 3.58
N TYR A 25 -5.65 -10.97 3.97
CA TYR A 25 -5.14 -11.47 5.25
C TYR A 25 -3.63 -11.30 5.39
N LEU A 26 -2.87 -11.59 4.33
CA LEU A 26 -1.41 -11.45 4.33
C LEU A 26 -0.98 -9.98 4.47
N ILE A 27 -1.64 -9.06 3.77
CA ILE A 27 -1.35 -7.62 3.87
C ILE A 27 -1.65 -7.12 5.28
N SER A 28 -2.85 -7.43 5.79
CA SER A 28 -3.27 -7.06 7.14
C SER A 28 -2.27 -7.56 8.19
N SER A 29 -1.95 -8.85 8.17
CA SER A 29 -1.16 -9.48 9.24
C SER A 29 0.33 -9.18 9.14
N LEU A 30 0.92 -9.24 7.94
CA LEU A 30 2.38 -9.15 7.78
C LEU A 30 2.86 -7.72 7.61
N VAL A 31 2.09 -6.90 6.90
CA VAL A 31 2.53 -5.58 6.47
C VAL A 31 1.94 -4.51 7.37
N ASN A 32 0.62 -4.50 7.56
CA ASN A 32 -0.03 -3.45 8.35
C ASN A 32 0.21 -3.65 9.86
N LEU A 33 0.03 -4.88 10.37
CA LEU A 33 0.32 -5.22 11.77
C LEU A 33 1.80 -5.51 12.02
N GLY A 34 2.42 -6.34 11.16
CA GLY A 34 3.79 -6.81 11.35
C GLY A 34 4.89 -5.84 10.91
N GLY A 35 4.57 -4.83 10.10
CA GLY A 35 5.55 -3.87 9.57
C GLY A 35 6.62 -4.48 8.66
N ALA A 36 6.42 -5.71 8.16
CA ALA A 36 7.43 -6.41 7.40
C ALA A 36 7.45 -5.98 5.92
N PRO A 37 8.59 -5.55 5.35
CA PRO A 37 8.68 -5.25 3.93
C PRO A 37 8.66 -6.55 3.11
N VAL A 38 7.59 -6.75 2.35
CA VAL A 38 7.39 -7.96 1.53
C VAL A 38 7.40 -7.59 0.06
N GLY A 39 8.33 -8.16 -0.71
CA GLY A 39 8.30 -8.05 -2.16
C GLY A 39 7.05 -8.73 -2.72
N ILE A 40 6.36 -8.10 -3.67
CA ILE A 40 5.19 -8.67 -4.32
C ILE A 40 5.21 -8.40 -5.82
N THR A 41 4.68 -9.35 -6.58
CA THR A 41 4.34 -9.19 -8.00
C THR A 41 2.85 -9.42 -8.16
N LEU A 42 2.17 -8.52 -8.84
CA LEU A 42 0.73 -8.51 -9.08
C LEU A 42 0.45 -8.63 -10.57
N LEU A 43 -0.58 -9.38 -10.91
CA LEU A 43 -1.22 -9.36 -12.22
C LEU A 43 -2.48 -8.51 -12.10
N VAL A 44 -2.54 -7.41 -12.84
CA VAL A 44 -3.64 -6.45 -12.83
C VAL A 44 -4.07 -6.16 -14.27
N LYS A 45 -5.19 -6.72 -14.69
CA LYS A 45 -5.82 -6.55 -16.02
C LYS A 45 -4.83 -6.79 -17.16
N GLY A 46 -4.03 -7.86 -17.05
CA GLY A 46 -2.99 -8.22 -18.02
C GLY A 46 -1.68 -7.45 -17.91
N THR A 47 -1.55 -6.54 -16.95
CA THR A 47 -0.30 -5.84 -16.61
C THR A 47 0.39 -6.54 -15.45
N VAL A 48 1.71 -6.73 -15.53
CA VAL A 48 2.50 -7.24 -14.41
C VAL A 48 3.12 -6.05 -13.66
N LEU A 49 2.79 -5.92 -12.38
CA LEU A 49 3.31 -4.89 -11.49
C LEU A 49 4.18 -5.56 -10.43
N SER A 50 5.31 -4.98 -10.07
CA SER A 50 6.12 -5.46 -8.94
C SER A 50 6.55 -4.30 -8.05
N GLY A 51 6.69 -4.54 -6.76
CA GLY A 51 7.14 -3.57 -5.78
C GLY A 51 7.30 -4.21 -4.42
N THR A 52 7.53 -3.38 -3.40
CA THR A 52 7.52 -3.83 -2.01
C THR A 52 6.23 -3.37 -1.36
N LEU A 53 5.51 -4.25 -0.70
CA LEU A 53 4.36 -3.90 0.12
C LEU A 53 4.80 -2.96 1.25
N MET A 54 3.97 -1.96 1.52
CA MET A 54 4.14 -1.02 2.62
C MET A 54 2.82 -0.89 3.38
N SER A 55 2.89 -0.54 4.67
CA SER A 55 1.67 -0.36 5.46
C SER A 55 0.89 0.85 4.97
N GLU A 56 -0.42 0.89 5.23
CA GLU A 56 -1.23 2.07 4.92
C GLU A 56 -0.71 3.32 5.65
N ARG A 57 -0.34 3.19 6.93
CA ARG A 57 0.22 4.28 7.72
C ARG A 57 1.49 4.84 7.08
N GLU A 58 2.41 3.96 6.68
CA GLU A 58 3.64 4.34 5.97
C GLU A 58 3.32 5.00 4.63
N TYR A 59 2.32 4.50 3.90
CA TYR A 59 1.89 5.08 2.63
C TYR A 59 1.35 6.50 2.79
N LEU A 60 0.45 6.73 3.75
CA LEU A 60 -0.16 8.03 4.00
C LEU A 60 0.87 9.05 4.54
N ASP A 61 1.79 8.61 5.39
CA ASP A 61 2.89 9.44 5.87
C ASP A 61 3.83 9.86 4.72
N THR A 62 4.21 8.90 3.87
CA THR A 62 5.02 9.16 2.68
C THR A 62 4.30 10.12 1.72
N LEU A 63 3.02 9.88 1.43
CA LEU A 63 2.22 10.72 0.53
C LEU A 63 2.10 12.16 1.06
N SER A 64 1.84 12.31 2.37
CA SER A 64 1.73 13.61 3.03
C SER A 64 3.05 14.38 2.93
N SER A 65 4.16 13.71 3.26
CA SER A 65 5.50 14.27 3.20
C SER A 65 5.87 14.73 1.78
N LEU A 66 5.60 13.89 0.77
CA LEU A 66 5.88 14.23 -0.64
C LEU A 66 5.05 15.41 -1.13
N MET A 67 3.76 15.46 -0.79
CA MET A 67 2.87 16.56 -1.17
C MET A 67 3.31 17.86 -0.50
N GLN A 68 3.56 17.84 0.82
CA GLN A 68 4.05 18.99 1.57
C GLN A 68 5.39 19.50 1.01
N GLN A 69 6.30 18.61 0.62
CA GLN A 69 7.57 18.98 0.00
C GLN A 69 7.35 19.67 -1.36
N GLN A 70 6.45 19.13 -2.20
CA GLN A 70 6.17 19.70 -3.51
C GLN A 70 5.55 21.10 -3.43
N VAL A 71 4.72 21.35 -2.42
CA VAL A 71 4.07 22.66 -2.22
C VAL A 71 4.90 23.60 -1.33
N SER A 72 5.99 23.13 -0.71
CA SER A 72 6.74 23.89 0.30
C SER A 72 7.18 25.27 -0.19
N ASP A 73 7.70 25.36 -1.41
CA ASP A 73 8.12 26.61 -2.02
C ASP A 73 6.95 27.58 -2.26
N ALA A 74 5.79 27.04 -2.64
CA ALA A 74 4.57 27.84 -2.84
C ALA A 74 4.02 28.35 -1.49
N LEU A 75 4.10 27.54 -0.43
CA LEU A 75 3.64 27.89 0.90
C LEU A 75 4.61 28.82 1.65
N ALA A 76 5.89 28.84 1.28
CA ALA A 76 6.89 29.70 1.91
C ALA A 76 6.61 31.20 1.78
N ALA A 77 5.84 31.61 0.75
CA ALA A 77 5.42 32.98 0.53
C ALA A 77 4.23 33.42 1.41
N LEU A 78 3.56 32.49 2.08
CA LEU A 78 2.37 32.76 2.89
C LEU A 78 2.72 33.20 4.32
N PRO A 79 1.84 33.99 4.97
CA PRO A 79 1.90 34.22 6.41
C PRO A 79 1.84 32.90 7.19
N ARG A 80 2.52 32.82 8.34
CA ARG A 80 2.65 31.57 9.14
C ARG A 80 1.33 30.85 9.40
N GLN A 81 0.29 31.59 9.75
CA GLN A 81 -1.02 31.01 10.08
C GLN A 81 -1.72 30.38 8.86
N GLU A 82 -1.59 30.99 7.68
CA GLU A 82 -2.14 30.44 6.43
C GLU A 82 -1.32 29.24 5.94
N ARG A 83 0.00 29.29 6.15
CA ARG A 83 0.90 28.18 5.88
C ARG A 83 0.55 26.94 6.70
N GLU A 84 0.32 27.08 8.00
CA GLU A 84 -0.04 25.94 8.87
C GLU A 84 -1.37 25.28 8.43
N ILE A 85 -2.36 26.09 8.04
CA ILE A 85 -3.65 25.59 7.53
C ILE A 85 -3.45 24.85 6.21
N ALA A 86 -2.63 25.40 5.31
CA ALA A 86 -2.33 24.79 4.03
C ALA A 86 -1.52 23.49 4.18
N GLU A 87 -0.52 23.45 5.05
CA GLU A 87 0.26 22.23 5.35
C GLU A 87 -0.64 21.12 5.91
N LYS A 88 -1.59 21.47 6.79
CA LYS A 88 -2.59 20.52 7.31
C LYS A 88 -3.55 20.01 6.23
N ALA A 89 -3.84 20.80 5.20
CA ALA A 89 -4.69 20.36 4.08
C ALA A 89 -4.03 19.28 3.20
N PHE A 90 -2.71 19.15 3.25
CA PHE A 90 -1.93 18.11 2.57
C PHE A 90 -1.47 16.99 3.52
N ASP A 91 -2.05 16.93 4.71
CA ASP A 91 -1.82 15.89 5.68
C ASP A 91 -2.92 14.82 5.59
N PHE A 92 -2.54 13.63 5.11
CA PHE A 92 -3.47 12.52 4.87
C PHE A 92 -3.40 11.46 5.96
N ARG A 93 -2.64 11.66 7.04
CA ARG A 93 -2.46 10.68 8.11
C ARG A 93 -3.76 10.32 8.83
N ASP A 94 -4.73 11.23 8.84
CA ASP A 94 -6.06 11.04 9.42
C ASP A 94 -7.00 10.18 8.54
N LEU A 95 -6.56 9.73 7.36
CA LEU A 95 -7.37 8.94 6.40
C LEU A 95 -7.11 7.43 6.46
N THR A 96 -6.39 6.93 7.47
CA THR A 96 -6.13 5.49 7.62
C THR A 96 -7.43 4.70 7.73
N GLU A 97 -7.61 3.72 6.85
CA GLU A 97 -8.66 2.69 6.91
C GLU A 97 -8.40 1.74 8.11
N ASP A 98 -7.14 1.45 8.43
CA ASP A 98 -6.77 0.51 9.48
C ASP A 98 -6.67 1.13 10.90
N PHE A 99 -7.78 1.07 11.63
CA PHE A 99 -7.80 1.30 13.09
C PHE A 99 -7.41 0.03 13.85
N TYR A 100 -6.11 -0.26 13.95
CA TYR A 100 -5.61 -1.19 14.97
C TYR A 100 -5.51 -0.44 16.30
N PRO A 101 -6.24 -0.85 17.36
CA PRO A 101 -6.04 -0.29 18.69
C PRO A 101 -4.57 -0.49 19.10
N GLU A 102 -3.90 0.59 19.51
CA GLU A 102 -2.47 0.58 19.84
C GLU A 102 -2.17 -0.25 21.10
N ASP A 103 -3.19 -0.47 21.91
CA ASP A 103 -3.17 -1.26 23.12
C ASP A 103 -4.15 -2.42 22.91
N GLY A 104 -3.76 -3.66 23.22
CA GLY A 104 -4.59 -4.87 23.05
C GLY A 104 -5.85 -4.94 23.90
N GLU A 105 -6.61 -3.85 24.01
CA GLU A 105 -8.02 -3.84 24.33
C GLU A 105 -8.74 -4.50 23.15
N GLU A 106 -8.83 -5.83 23.23
CA GLU A 106 -9.82 -6.61 22.50
C GLU A 106 -11.20 -6.04 22.87
N GLU A 107 -11.71 -5.08 22.11
CA GLU A 107 -13.14 -4.82 22.13
C GLU A 107 -13.80 -6.12 21.69
N GLU A 108 -14.58 -6.73 22.59
CA GLU A 108 -15.37 -7.95 22.35
C GLU A 108 -16.52 -7.73 21.34
N ASP A 109 -16.33 -6.86 20.36
CA ASP A 109 -17.21 -6.80 19.21
C ASP A 109 -16.72 -7.84 18.19
N ASP A 110 -17.56 -8.86 17.98
CA ASP A 110 -17.42 -9.99 17.04
C ASP A 110 -17.39 -9.53 15.55
N GLU A 111 -17.16 -8.24 15.32
CA GLU A 111 -16.91 -7.64 14.02
C GLU A 111 -15.43 -7.84 13.70
N GLY A 112 -15.16 -8.85 12.87
CA GLY A 112 -13.81 -9.11 12.37
C GLY A 112 -13.17 -7.86 11.75
N PRO A 113 -11.84 -7.87 11.53
CA PRO A 113 -11.11 -6.69 11.04
C PRO A 113 -11.80 -6.10 9.81
N GLU A 114 -11.91 -4.77 9.77
CA GLU A 114 -12.55 -4.08 8.66
C GLU A 114 -11.97 -4.56 7.31
N PRO A 115 -12.81 -4.71 6.28
CA PRO A 115 -12.36 -5.26 5.01
C PRO A 115 -11.38 -4.31 4.33
N LEU A 116 -10.14 -4.77 4.13
CA LEU A 116 -9.14 -4.04 3.35
C LEU A 116 -9.59 -3.87 1.89
N PHE A 117 -9.60 -2.62 1.42
CA PHE A 117 -9.97 -2.30 0.04
C PHE A 117 -8.76 -2.05 -0.87
N PHE A 118 -7.64 -1.63 -0.28
CA PHE A 118 -6.44 -1.23 -1.01
C PHE A 118 -5.19 -1.91 -0.47
N LEU A 119 -4.23 -2.10 -1.38
CA LEU A 119 -2.84 -2.35 -1.02
C LEU A 119 -1.97 -1.15 -1.42
N HIS A 120 -0.83 -1.05 -0.77
CA HIS A 120 0.14 0.02 -1.00
C HIS A 120 1.49 -0.58 -1.36
N LEU A 121 2.12 -0.04 -2.40
CA LEU A 121 3.44 -0.43 -2.88
C LEU A 121 4.39 0.75 -2.79
N ARG A 122 5.64 0.49 -2.38
CA ARG A 122 6.80 1.34 -2.65
C ARG A 122 7.61 0.81 -3.83
N ASN A 123 8.27 1.72 -4.54
CA ASN A 123 9.09 1.48 -5.72
C ASN A 123 8.41 0.62 -6.81
N PRO A 124 7.16 0.95 -7.22
CA PRO A 124 6.44 0.13 -8.18
C PRO A 124 7.14 0.14 -9.54
N THR A 125 7.16 -1.02 -10.17
CA THR A 125 7.74 -1.26 -11.50
C THR A 125 6.71 -1.97 -12.37
N VAL A 126 6.43 -1.38 -13.54
CA VAL A 126 5.54 -1.96 -14.55
C VAL A 126 6.36 -2.79 -15.50
N ILE A 127 6.12 -4.10 -15.48
CA ILE A 127 6.75 -5.05 -16.40
C ILE A 127 5.85 -5.16 -17.63
N SER A 128 6.38 -4.73 -18.77
CA SER A 128 5.72 -4.83 -20.08
C SER A 128 6.67 -5.43 -21.12
N PRO A 129 6.17 -5.90 -22.28
CA PRO A 129 7.04 -6.32 -23.39
C PRO A 129 7.87 -5.17 -23.99
N GLN A 130 7.51 -3.93 -23.66
CA GLN A 130 8.18 -2.68 -24.01
C GLN A 130 9.16 -2.28 -22.89
N PRO A 131 10.00 -1.23 -23.04
CA PRO A 131 10.91 -0.83 -21.98
C PRO A 131 10.22 -0.74 -20.62
N VAL A 132 10.82 -1.38 -19.62
CA VAL A 132 10.32 -1.42 -18.24
C VAL A 132 10.19 0.01 -17.72
N ILE A 133 9.00 0.35 -17.24
CA ILE A 133 8.75 1.66 -16.61
C ILE A 133 8.86 1.43 -15.10
N SER A 134 9.95 1.91 -14.51
CA SER A 134 10.13 1.92 -13.07
C SER A 134 9.81 3.31 -12.51
N PHE A 135 9.06 3.35 -11.42
CA PHE A 135 8.75 4.58 -10.69
C PHE A 135 9.64 4.74 -9.45
N ALA A 136 10.61 3.85 -9.23
CA ALA A 136 11.53 3.92 -8.10
C ALA A 136 12.34 5.23 -8.06
N SER A 137 12.61 5.84 -9.22
CA SER A 137 13.28 7.14 -9.33
C SER A 137 12.31 8.32 -9.56
N GLY A 138 11.00 8.06 -9.49
CA GLY A 138 9.96 9.08 -9.67
C GLY A 138 9.78 9.94 -8.42
N MET A 139 9.13 11.10 -8.59
CA MET A 139 8.77 11.99 -7.47
C MET A 139 7.81 11.34 -6.47
N PHE A 140 7.00 10.38 -6.93
CA PHE A 140 6.10 9.58 -6.12
C PHE A 140 6.40 8.10 -6.31
N PRO A 141 7.37 7.54 -5.56
CA PRO A 141 7.72 6.13 -5.66
C PRO A 141 6.74 5.24 -4.88
N VAL A 142 5.46 5.65 -4.76
CA VAL A 142 4.42 4.91 -4.05
C VAL A 142 3.19 4.72 -4.94
N MET A 143 2.45 3.62 -4.75
CA MET A 143 1.25 3.31 -5.51
C MET A 143 0.20 2.66 -4.63
N ARG A 144 -1.04 3.14 -4.73
CA ARG A 144 -2.23 2.54 -4.12
C ARG A 144 -3.01 1.76 -5.17
N ILE A 145 -3.34 0.51 -4.88
CA ILE A 145 -4.05 -0.40 -5.80
C ILE A 145 -5.26 -0.98 -5.10
N ARG A 146 -6.43 -0.91 -5.74
CA ARG A 146 -7.64 -1.56 -5.22
C ARG A 146 -7.50 -3.08 -5.31
N LEU A 147 -7.70 -3.78 -4.20
CA LEU A 147 -7.53 -5.23 -4.10
C LEU A 147 -8.44 -6.00 -5.06
N SER A 148 -9.67 -5.52 -5.28
CA SER A 148 -10.63 -6.10 -6.22
C SER A 148 -10.20 -6.08 -7.70
N ASN A 149 -9.11 -5.39 -8.04
CA ASN A 149 -8.57 -5.33 -9.41
C ASN A 149 -7.40 -6.30 -9.64
N ILE A 150 -7.01 -7.09 -8.65
CA ILE A 150 -5.88 -8.00 -8.73
C ILE A 150 -6.38 -9.36 -9.20
N ASP A 151 -5.89 -9.78 -10.36
CA ASP A 151 -6.26 -11.06 -10.96
C ASP A 151 -5.38 -12.20 -10.44
N GLY A 152 -4.20 -11.88 -9.89
CA GLY A 152 -3.28 -12.83 -9.31
C GLY A 152 -2.08 -12.15 -8.66
N TRP A 153 -1.39 -12.86 -7.78
CA TRP A 153 -0.26 -12.34 -7.02
C TRP A 153 0.78 -13.42 -6.73
N MET A 154 2.02 -12.99 -6.52
CA MET A 154 3.14 -13.82 -6.10
C MET A 154 3.97 -13.02 -5.09
N LEU A 155 4.30 -13.62 -3.95
CA LEU A 155 5.27 -13.03 -3.03
C LEU A 155 6.68 -13.25 -3.56
N GLY A 156 7.46 -12.18 -3.59
CA GLY A 156 8.90 -12.24 -3.80
C GLY A 156 9.62 -12.58 -2.49
N ALA A 157 10.95 -12.66 -2.56
CA ALA A 157 11.75 -12.74 -1.35
C ALA A 157 11.42 -11.55 -0.43
N SER A 158 11.19 -11.81 0.85
CA SER A 158 11.41 -10.78 1.85
C SER A 158 12.87 -10.36 1.73
N MET A 159 13.12 -9.07 1.53
CA MET A 159 14.46 -8.54 1.69
C MET A 159 14.56 -8.18 3.16
N PRO A 160 15.11 -9.04 4.05
CA PRO A 160 15.69 -8.49 5.26
C PRO A 160 16.75 -7.49 4.79
N GLU A 161 16.74 -6.28 5.34
CA GLU A 161 17.74 -5.25 5.04
C GLU A 161 19.18 -5.74 5.30
N ASP A 162 19.35 -6.89 5.96
CA ASP A 162 20.63 -7.55 6.28
C ASP A 162 21.16 -8.53 5.22
N LEU A 163 20.53 -8.66 4.04
CA LEU A 163 21.00 -9.63 3.03
C LEU A 163 22.30 -9.18 2.33
N ASP A 164 22.68 -7.90 2.44
CA ASP A 164 24.00 -7.41 2.06
C ASP A 164 25.10 -8.03 2.94
N ASP A 165 24.88 -8.21 4.25
CA ASP A 165 25.84 -8.85 5.16
C ASP A 165 25.98 -10.36 4.91
N PHE A 166 24.93 -11.01 4.39
CA PHE A 166 24.95 -12.43 4.03
C PHE A 166 25.63 -12.67 2.68
N ILE A 167 25.38 -11.82 1.68
CA ILE A 167 26.01 -11.90 0.35
C ILE A 167 27.48 -11.43 0.39
N HIS A 168 27.82 -10.48 1.27
CA HIS A 168 29.20 -10.06 1.52
C HIS A 168 29.91 -10.91 2.57
N GLY A 169 29.43 -12.16 2.77
CA GLY A 169 30.09 -13.22 3.50
C GLY A 169 31.60 -13.11 3.44
N ASN A 170 32.17 -12.84 4.62
CA ASN A 170 33.58 -12.71 4.94
C ASN A 170 34.37 -13.91 4.39
N GLY A 171 34.81 -13.82 3.14
CA GLY A 171 35.78 -14.69 2.49
C GLY A 171 37.21 -14.41 2.94
N GLY A 172 37.39 -14.10 4.24
CA GLY A 172 38.68 -13.91 4.87
C GLY A 172 39.40 -15.24 5.02
N ASN A 173 40.19 -15.60 4.00
CA ASN A 173 41.25 -16.60 4.07
C ASN A 173 42.08 -16.42 5.34
N ASP A 174 42.08 -17.43 6.22
CA ASP A 174 43.17 -17.66 7.16
C ASP A 174 43.52 -19.16 7.12
N ILE A 175 44.17 -19.57 6.02
CA ILE A 175 45.06 -20.73 6.04
C ILE A 175 46.42 -20.20 6.49
N LYS A 176 46.78 -20.45 7.74
CA LYS A 176 48.16 -20.32 8.22
C LYS A 176 48.74 -21.72 8.44
N HIS A 177 49.93 -21.88 7.86
CA HIS A 177 50.81 -23.05 7.93
C HIS A 177 51.12 -23.50 9.36
#